data_AF-C6HT12-F1
#
_entry.id   AF-C6HT12-F1
#
_cell.length_a   1.000
_cell.length_b   1.000
_cell.length_c   1.000
_cell.angle_alpha   90.00
_cell.angle_beta   90.00
_cell.angle_gamma   90.00
#
_symmetry.space_group_name_H-M   'P 1'
#
loop_
_entity.id
_entity.type
_entity.pdbx_description
1 polymer ?
#
loop_
_entity_poly.entity_id
_entity_poly.type
_entity_poly.pdbx_seq_one_letter_code
_entity_poly.pdbx_strand_id
1 'polypeptide(L)'
;MCESWKTPVTLRTLLDDDLILERMTCPIGVLLIIFEARPEVIVNIAALSIKSGNAAILKGGKESTESFVAISNVLAEAISLSQVPNASIQLVKTRDAILPLLAQDKHIDLVIPRGSNDLVRHVKDNTKIPVLGHADGICSIYLHSDADLSMAKKIIIDAKTGYPAACNAAETLLVDRNALSVQLPAIAEALLSKGVSLRCDALSKQALQEKLTAAQSALLQDATETDYNTEFLDLTLAIKTVTPSSTETSVDTAIAHINAHSSKHTDAILTSSKTTAERFLAGVDSAGVYWNASTRLADGMRYGFGTEVGISTNKIHSRGPVGLEGLTIYKYLIRGNGQAAGDYFEGEGGKSWKHRQLSI
;
A
#
# COMPACT_ATOMS: atom_id res chain seq x y z
N MET A 1 -19.12 -22.69 -22.10
CA MET A 1 -18.25 -23.05 -20.96
C MET A 1 -16.83 -23.20 -21.50
N CYS A 2 -15.90 -22.31 -21.13
CA CYS A 2 -14.49 -22.62 -21.30
C CYS A 2 -14.13 -23.66 -20.24
N GLU A 3 -13.92 -24.91 -20.66
CA GLU A 3 -13.42 -26.02 -19.83
C GLU A 3 -11.99 -25.78 -19.26
N SER A 4 -11.42 -24.59 -19.45
CA SER A 4 -10.04 -24.25 -19.11
C SER A 4 -9.85 -23.23 -17.98
N TRP A 5 -10.91 -22.66 -17.40
CA TRP A 5 -10.75 -21.82 -16.20
C TRP A 5 -10.67 -22.69 -14.94
N LYS A 6 -9.57 -23.43 -14.81
CA LYS A 6 -9.22 -24.07 -13.54
C LYS A 6 -8.62 -23.01 -12.64
N THR A 7 -9.31 -22.66 -11.56
CA THR A 7 -8.76 -21.78 -10.54
C THR A 7 -7.46 -22.38 -9.99
N PRO A 8 -6.39 -21.60 -9.81
CA PRO A 8 -5.09 -22.16 -9.46
C PRO A 8 -5.13 -22.97 -8.16
N VAL A 9 -4.63 -24.21 -8.22
CA VAL A 9 -4.25 -24.98 -7.04
C VAL A 9 -2.89 -24.47 -6.59
N THR A 10 -2.71 -24.17 -5.30
CA THR A 10 -1.46 -23.64 -4.73
C THR A 10 -0.83 -24.56 -3.70
N LEU A 11 -1.52 -25.65 -3.35
CA LEU A 11 -1.03 -26.73 -2.50
C LEU A 11 -1.76 -28.01 -2.87
N ARG A 12 -1.03 -29.13 -2.92
CA ARG A 12 -1.61 -30.46 -3.15
C ARG A 12 -0.84 -31.50 -2.35
N THR A 13 -1.54 -32.22 -1.47
CA THR A 13 -0.92 -33.16 -0.51
C THR A 13 -1.75 -34.43 -0.43
N LEU A 14 -1.09 -35.58 -0.52
CA LEU A 14 -1.67 -36.87 -0.19
C LEU A 14 -1.60 -37.06 1.33
N LEU A 15 -2.76 -37.07 2.00
CA LEU A 15 -2.87 -37.27 3.44
C LEU A 15 -2.94 -38.76 3.80
N ASP A 16 -3.60 -39.58 2.99
CA ASP A 16 -3.71 -41.04 3.09
C ASP A 16 -4.00 -41.63 1.69
N ASP A 17 -4.08 -42.95 1.54
CA ASP A 17 -4.58 -43.58 0.32
C ASP A 17 -5.97 -43.03 -0.02
N ASP A 18 -6.10 -42.54 -1.27
CA ASP A 18 -7.29 -41.87 -1.80
C ASP A 18 -7.80 -40.68 -0.96
N LEU A 19 -6.95 -40.07 -0.13
CA LEU A 19 -7.25 -38.85 0.62
C LEU A 19 -6.34 -37.70 0.20
N ILE A 20 -6.85 -36.82 -0.66
CA ILE A 20 -6.09 -35.72 -1.26
C ILE A 20 -6.62 -34.38 -0.75
N LEU A 21 -5.71 -33.59 -0.19
CA LEU A 21 -5.92 -32.20 0.20
C LEU A 21 -5.41 -31.27 -0.90
N GLU A 22 -6.22 -30.30 -1.30
CA GLU A 22 -5.86 -29.23 -2.23
C GLU A 22 -6.20 -27.86 -1.62
N ARG A 23 -5.33 -26.87 -1.80
CA ARG A 23 -5.65 -25.46 -1.54
C ARG A 23 -5.86 -24.77 -2.88
N MET A 24 -7.04 -24.19 -3.08
CA MET A 24 -7.38 -23.48 -4.31
C MET A 24 -7.64 -22.01 -4.02
N THR A 25 -7.17 -21.15 -4.91
CA THR A 25 -7.54 -19.73 -4.91
C THR A 25 -9.05 -19.59 -5.14
N CYS A 26 -9.69 -18.59 -4.54
CA CYS A 26 -11.08 -18.23 -4.80
C CYS A 26 -11.30 -16.72 -4.59
N PRO A 27 -12.35 -16.13 -5.18
CA PRO A 27 -12.71 -14.74 -4.90
C PRO A 27 -12.95 -14.52 -3.41
N ILE A 28 -12.80 -13.28 -2.98
CA ILE A 28 -13.23 -12.83 -1.64
C ILE A 28 -14.75 -12.96 -1.51
N GLY A 29 -15.50 -12.53 -2.54
CA GLY A 29 -16.96 -12.55 -2.56
C GLY A 29 -17.51 -11.24 -3.11
N VAL A 30 -18.06 -10.41 -2.23
CA VAL A 30 -18.67 -9.12 -2.56
C VAL A 30 -17.82 -7.97 -2.01
N LEU A 31 -17.39 -7.10 -2.92
CA LEU A 31 -16.60 -5.91 -2.60
C LEU A 31 -17.51 -4.68 -2.52
N LEU A 32 -17.36 -3.88 -1.48
CA LEU A 32 -17.93 -2.53 -1.41
C LEU A 32 -16.83 -1.51 -1.63
N ILE A 33 -16.99 -0.71 -2.67
CA ILE A 33 -15.99 0.28 -3.06
C ILE A 33 -16.62 1.65 -2.88
N ILE A 34 -16.03 2.46 -2.00
CA ILE A 34 -16.49 3.81 -1.70
C ILE A 34 -15.43 4.77 -2.22
N PHE A 35 -15.76 5.63 -3.18
CA PHE A 35 -14.79 6.57 -3.75
C PHE A 35 -15.33 8.00 -3.81
N GLU A 36 -14.41 8.95 -3.71
CA GLU A 36 -14.68 10.38 -3.96
C GLU A 36 -14.55 10.70 -5.47
N ALA A 37 -14.26 11.96 -5.83
CA ALA A 37 -14.30 12.51 -7.18
C ALA A 37 -13.22 11.93 -8.14
N ARG A 38 -13.31 10.64 -8.48
CA ARG A 38 -12.42 9.91 -9.40
C ARG A 38 -13.21 8.93 -10.29
N PRO A 39 -13.95 9.44 -11.30
CA PRO A 39 -14.80 8.63 -12.18
C PRO A 39 -14.06 7.52 -12.94
N GLU A 40 -12.80 7.76 -13.29
CA GLU A 40 -11.94 6.82 -14.02
C GLU A 40 -11.69 5.51 -13.26
N VAL A 41 -11.76 5.54 -11.93
CA VAL A 41 -11.43 4.38 -11.08
C VAL A 41 -12.48 3.27 -11.19
N ILE A 42 -13.73 3.58 -11.55
CA ILE A 42 -14.81 2.58 -11.69
C ILE A 42 -14.43 1.48 -12.67
N VAL A 43 -13.84 1.83 -13.82
CA VAL A 43 -13.55 0.86 -14.88
C VAL A 43 -12.46 -0.11 -14.43
N ASN A 44 -11.41 0.41 -13.79
CA ASN A 44 -10.31 -0.40 -13.25
C ASN A 44 -10.82 -1.40 -12.20
N ILE A 45 -11.68 -0.92 -11.28
CA ILE A 45 -12.23 -1.73 -10.21
C ILE A 45 -13.22 -2.76 -10.74
N ALA A 46 -14.07 -2.40 -11.71
CA ALA A 46 -14.97 -3.36 -12.35
C ALA A 46 -14.18 -4.46 -13.07
N ALA A 47 -13.15 -4.09 -13.83
CA ALA A 47 -12.27 -5.04 -14.52
C ALA A 47 -11.57 -6.00 -13.55
N LEU A 48 -10.97 -5.46 -12.47
CA LEU A 48 -10.33 -6.29 -11.43
C LEU A 48 -11.34 -7.19 -10.72
N SER A 49 -12.52 -6.70 -10.37
CA SER A 49 -13.56 -7.47 -9.67
C SER A 49 -14.03 -8.63 -10.54
N ILE A 50 -14.38 -8.37 -11.80
CA ILE A 50 -14.81 -9.42 -12.75
C ILE A 50 -13.68 -10.43 -12.94
N LYS A 51 -12.45 -9.96 -13.17
CA LYS A 51 -11.31 -10.85 -13.44
C LYS A 51 -10.94 -11.73 -12.24
N SER A 52 -11.15 -11.24 -11.02
CA SER A 52 -10.91 -11.99 -9.77
C SER A 52 -12.11 -12.84 -9.34
N GLY A 53 -13.25 -12.74 -10.05
CA GLY A 53 -14.47 -13.50 -9.75
C GLY A 53 -15.30 -12.89 -8.61
N ASN A 54 -15.06 -11.63 -8.25
CA ASN A 54 -15.81 -10.91 -7.24
C ASN A 54 -16.99 -10.14 -7.84
N ALA A 55 -18.05 -9.95 -7.06
CA ALA A 55 -19.03 -8.91 -7.31
C ALA A 55 -18.57 -7.58 -6.68
N ALA A 56 -19.01 -6.45 -7.23
CA ALA A 56 -18.69 -5.12 -6.70
C ALA A 56 -19.91 -4.22 -6.58
N ILE A 57 -20.05 -3.59 -5.42
CA ILE A 57 -20.98 -2.50 -5.14
C ILE A 57 -20.16 -1.21 -5.13
N LEU A 58 -20.49 -0.29 -6.02
CA LEU A 58 -19.78 0.95 -6.27
C LEU A 58 -20.59 2.10 -5.70
N LYS A 59 -20.01 2.85 -4.76
CA LYS A 59 -20.61 4.04 -4.16
C LYS A 59 -19.70 5.25 -4.36
N GLY A 60 -20.10 6.11 -5.30
CA GLY A 60 -19.39 7.35 -5.59
C GLY A 60 -19.84 8.54 -4.74
N GLY A 61 -18.96 9.54 -4.66
CA GLY A 61 -19.27 10.88 -4.17
C GLY A 61 -20.27 11.61 -5.09
N LYS A 62 -21.03 12.56 -4.51
CA LYS A 62 -22.07 13.30 -5.23
C LYS A 62 -21.52 14.07 -6.45
N GLU A 63 -20.27 14.54 -6.35
CA GLU A 63 -19.62 15.42 -7.32
C GLU A 63 -19.45 14.77 -8.71
N SER A 64 -19.44 13.43 -8.78
CA SER A 64 -19.19 12.69 -10.02
C SER A 64 -20.33 11.75 -10.40
N THR A 65 -21.54 11.98 -9.86
CA THR A 65 -22.71 11.09 -10.05
C THR A 65 -23.04 10.84 -11.51
N GLU A 66 -23.17 11.90 -12.33
CA GLU A 66 -23.53 11.77 -13.74
C GLU A 66 -22.47 10.99 -14.53
N SER A 67 -21.19 11.23 -14.24
CA SER A 67 -20.07 10.48 -14.84
C SER A 67 -20.13 9.00 -14.45
N PHE A 68 -20.39 8.69 -13.17
CA PHE A 68 -20.53 7.30 -12.72
C PHE A 68 -21.71 6.60 -13.39
N VAL A 69 -22.84 7.28 -13.54
CA VAL A 69 -24.01 6.73 -14.24
C VAL A 69 -23.68 6.43 -15.70
N ALA A 70 -23.06 7.37 -16.42
CA ALA A 70 -22.66 7.17 -17.81
C ALA A 70 -21.72 5.98 -17.97
N ILE A 71 -20.66 5.91 -17.15
CA ILE A 71 -19.69 4.81 -17.19
C ILE A 71 -20.35 3.47 -16.81
N SER A 72 -21.20 3.46 -15.78
CA SER A 72 -21.92 2.26 -15.35
C SER A 72 -22.86 1.71 -16.43
N ASN A 73 -23.47 2.57 -17.24
CA ASN A 73 -24.32 2.12 -18.35
C ASN A 73 -23.48 1.41 -19.43
N VAL A 74 -22.33 1.98 -19.79
CA VAL A 74 -21.40 1.37 -20.76
C VAL A 74 -20.86 0.03 -20.21
N LEU A 75 -20.51 -0.03 -18.92
CA LEU A 75 -20.08 -1.28 -18.29
C LEU A 75 -21.18 -2.35 -18.32
N ALA A 76 -22.43 -1.99 -18.02
CA ALA A 76 -23.55 -2.92 -18.08
C ALA A 76 -23.79 -3.43 -19.51
N GLU A 77 -23.71 -2.56 -20.52
CA GLU A 77 -23.79 -2.98 -21.92
C GLU A 77 -22.67 -3.97 -22.26
N ALA A 78 -21.42 -3.69 -21.90
CA ALA A 78 -20.31 -4.59 -22.13
C ALA A 78 -20.45 -5.94 -21.41
N ILE A 79 -20.89 -5.95 -20.15
CA ILE A 79 -21.12 -7.17 -19.37
C ILE A 79 -22.24 -8.02 -20.00
N SER A 80 -23.29 -7.38 -20.55
CA SER A 80 -24.41 -8.07 -21.20
C SER A 80 -24.01 -8.90 -22.43
N LEU A 81 -22.86 -8.60 -23.04
CA LEU A 81 -22.30 -9.36 -24.15
C LEU A 81 -21.52 -10.61 -23.69
N SER A 82 -21.48 -10.89 -22.39
CA SER A 82 -20.75 -11.99 -21.77
C SER A 82 -21.65 -12.91 -20.96
N GLN A 83 -21.07 -13.95 -20.33
CA GLN A 83 -21.77 -14.83 -19.38
C GLN A 83 -21.77 -14.28 -17.94
N VAL A 84 -21.10 -13.16 -17.68
CA VAL A 84 -21.06 -12.54 -16.36
C VAL A 84 -22.42 -11.88 -16.09
N PRO A 85 -23.08 -12.15 -14.95
CA PRO A 85 -24.33 -11.48 -14.61
C PRO A 85 -24.16 -9.97 -14.55
N ASN A 86 -25.09 -9.22 -15.15
CA ASN A 86 -25.07 -7.75 -15.07
C ASN A 86 -25.09 -7.24 -13.61
N ALA A 87 -25.76 -7.96 -12.71
CA ALA A 87 -25.80 -7.64 -11.29
C ALA A 87 -24.45 -7.83 -10.55
N SER A 88 -23.42 -8.35 -11.21
CA SER A 88 -22.07 -8.48 -10.63
C SER A 88 -21.42 -7.13 -10.36
N ILE A 89 -21.78 -6.07 -11.09
CA ILE A 89 -21.30 -4.70 -10.85
C ILE A 89 -22.51 -3.78 -10.65
N GLN A 90 -22.64 -3.20 -9.46
CA GLN A 90 -23.79 -2.39 -9.08
C GLN A 90 -23.36 -0.98 -8.67
N LEU A 91 -24.01 0.05 -9.22
CA LEU A 91 -23.81 1.44 -8.82
C LEU A 91 -24.90 1.89 -7.86
N VAL A 92 -24.52 2.32 -6.66
CA VAL A 92 -25.43 2.92 -5.68
C VAL A 92 -25.53 4.43 -5.93
N LYS A 93 -26.71 4.86 -6.38
CA LYS A 93 -26.99 6.26 -6.75
C LYS A 93 -27.45 7.12 -5.58
N THR A 94 -28.00 6.51 -4.53
CA THR A 94 -28.52 7.22 -3.35
C THR A 94 -27.40 7.90 -2.57
N ARG A 95 -27.64 9.13 -2.09
CA ARG A 95 -26.64 9.94 -1.37
C ARG A 95 -26.28 9.33 -0.01
N ASP A 96 -27.28 9.04 0.81
CA ASP A 96 -27.14 8.62 2.21
C ASP A 96 -27.04 7.09 2.36
N ALA A 97 -26.22 6.46 1.53
CA ALA A 97 -26.12 5.00 1.48
C ALA A 97 -24.88 4.42 2.19
N ILE A 98 -23.90 5.24 2.58
CA ILE A 98 -22.63 4.75 3.13
C ILE A 98 -22.87 3.96 4.43
N LEU A 99 -23.46 4.55 5.46
CA LEU A 99 -23.68 3.85 6.75
C LEU A 99 -24.56 2.59 6.63
N PRO A 100 -25.70 2.60 5.90
CA PRO A 100 -26.46 1.38 5.65
C PRO A 100 -25.66 0.26 4.97
N LEU A 101 -24.80 0.61 3.99
CA LEU A 101 -23.93 -0.35 3.31
C LEU A 101 -22.84 -0.90 4.25
N LEU A 102 -22.22 -0.03 5.06
CA LEU A 102 -21.21 -0.42 6.05
C LEU A 102 -21.75 -1.34 7.15
N ALA A 103 -23.07 -1.38 7.34
CA ALA A 103 -23.76 -2.29 8.26
C ALA A 103 -24.08 -3.67 7.65
N GLN A 104 -23.77 -3.94 6.38
CA GLN A 104 -24.09 -5.21 5.69
C GLN A 104 -22.98 -6.26 5.81
N ASP A 105 -22.45 -6.51 7.02
CA ASP A 105 -21.36 -7.47 7.28
C ASP A 105 -21.72 -8.94 7.00
N LYS A 106 -22.99 -9.23 6.72
CA LYS A 106 -23.45 -10.55 6.26
C LYS A 106 -23.39 -10.75 4.75
N HIS A 107 -23.25 -9.67 3.97
CA HIS A 107 -23.39 -9.68 2.52
C HIS A 107 -22.20 -9.06 1.79
N ILE A 108 -21.38 -8.29 2.50
CA ILE A 108 -20.22 -7.60 1.96
C ILE A 108 -19.00 -8.11 2.71
N ASP A 109 -18.03 -8.63 1.96
CA ASP A 109 -16.87 -9.34 2.51
C ASP A 109 -15.64 -8.42 2.66
N LEU A 110 -15.56 -7.33 1.90
CA LEU A 110 -14.46 -6.35 1.96
C LEU A 110 -14.93 -4.95 1.56
N VAL A 111 -14.53 -3.93 2.32
CA VAL A 111 -14.69 -2.51 1.95
C VAL A 111 -13.36 -1.92 1.51
N ILE A 112 -13.38 -1.17 0.41
CA ILE A 112 -12.21 -0.46 -0.13
C ILE A 112 -12.57 1.02 -0.29
N PRO A 113 -12.26 1.87 0.70
CA PRO A 113 -12.39 3.32 0.57
C PRO A 113 -11.25 3.90 -0.28
N ARG A 114 -11.59 4.79 -1.22
CA ARG A 114 -10.66 5.52 -2.11
C ARG A 114 -11.01 7.01 -2.10
N GLY A 115 -10.31 7.78 -1.28
CA GLY A 115 -10.52 9.22 -1.17
C GLY A 115 -9.63 9.81 -0.09
N SER A 116 -10.11 10.87 0.52
CA SER A 116 -9.49 11.52 1.66
C SER A 116 -9.21 10.58 2.85
N ASN A 117 -8.20 10.93 3.66
CA ASN A 117 -7.88 10.24 4.90
C ASN A 117 -9.10 10.18 5.84
N ASP A 118 -9.88 11.25 5.88
CA ASP A 118 -11.10 11.34 6.69
C ASP A 118 -12.18 10.36 6.25
N LEU A 119 -12.38 10.16 4.94
CA LEU A 119 -13.27 9.12 4.43
C LEU A 119 -12.80 7.73 4.89
N VAL A 120 -11.51 7.43 4.76
CA VAL A 120 -10.96 6.12 5.14
C VAL A 120 -11.14 5.87 6.64
N ARG A 121 -10.84 6.86 7.49
CA ARG A 121 -11.05 6.78 8.94
C ARG A 121 -12.52 6.59 9.26
N HIS A 122 -13.40 7.40 8.66
CA HIS A 122 -14.84 7.28 8.85
C HIS A 122 -15.35 5.88 8.51
N VAL A 123 -14.91 5.29 7.39
CA VAL A 123 -15.28 3.92 7.03
C VAL A 123 -14.78 2.91 8.07
N LYS A 124 -13.50 2.99 8.47
CA LYS A 124 -12.90 2.10 9.46
C LYS A 124 -13.63 2.15 10.82
N ASP A 125 -14.03 3.34 11.25
CA ASP A 125 -14.68 3.54 12.55
C ASP A 125 -16.15 3.10 12.56
N ASN A 126 -16.77 2.91 11.39
CA ASN A 126 -18.22 2.68 11.26
C ASN A 126 -18.59 1.33 10.62
N THR A 127 -17.66 0.38 10.50
CA THR A 127 -17.96 -0.95 9.94
C THR A 127 -17.29 -2.09 10.69
N LYS A 128 -17.92 -3.27 10.64
CA LYS A 128 -17.32 -4.55 11.05
C LYS A 128 -16.74 -5.32 9.87
N ILE A 129 -17.05 -4.89 8.63
CA ILE A 129 -16.52 -5.51 7.42
C ILE A 129 -15.02 -5.21 7.38
N PRO A 130 -14.16 -6.18 7.01
CA PRO A 130 -12.75 -5.91 6.78
C PRO A 130 -12.55 -4.72 5.82
N VAL A 131 -11.66 -3.79 6.17
CA VAL A 131 -11.35 -2.61 5.36
C VAL A 131 -9.94 -2.70 4.79
N LEU A 132 -9.81 -2.64 3.47
CA LEU A 132 -8.53 -2.59 2.77
C LEU A 132 -8.26 -1.17 2.28
N GLY A 133 -7.12 -0.61 2.70
CA GLY A 133 -6.69 0.73 2.32
C GLY A 133 -5.61 1.25 3.26
N HIS A 134 -5.30 2.54 3.13
CA HIS A 134 -4.43 3.28 4.06
C HIS A 134 -5.15 4.56 4.48
N ALA A 135 -4.97 4.95 5.75
CA ALA A 135 -5.58 6.18 6.26
C ALA A 135 -4.64 7.38 6.20
N ASP A 136 -3.34 7.16 5.99
CA ASP A 136 -2.30 8.20 5.98
C ASP A 136 -1.13 7.74 5.09
N GLY A 137 -0.39 8.70 4.53
CA GLY A 137 0.72 8.53 3.60
C GLY A 137 2.03 9.21 4.05
N ILE A 138 2.38 9.11 5.34
CA ILE A 138 3.61 9.67 5.89
C ILE A 138 4.80 8.80 5.46
N CYS A 139 5.43 9.20 4.36
CA CYS A 139 6.57 8.50 3.75
C CYS A 139 7.90 9.20 4.06
N SER A 140 8.92 8.44 4.40
CA SER A 140 10.25 8.96 4.75
C SER A 140 11.33 8.52 3.77
N ILE A 141 12.31 9.40 3.55
CA ILE A 141 13.56 9.05 2.85
C ILE A 141 14.73 9.29 3.80
N TYR A 142 15.59 8.28 3.96
CA TYR A 142 16.85 8.39 4.68
C TYR A 142 18.02 8.61 3.73
N LEU A 143 18.63 9.79 3.80
CA LEU A 143 19.86 10.15 3.10
C LEU A 143 21.07 9.78 3.95
N HIS A 144 21.72 8.66 3.60
CA HIS A 144 22.98 8.26 4.23
C HIS A 144 24.14 9.07 3.66
N SER A 145 25.19 9.28 4.45
CA SER A 145 26.34 10.15 4.10
C SER A 145 27.24 9.62 2.99
N ASP A 146 27.06 8.38 2.56
CA ASP A 146 27.76 7.77 1.42
C ASP A 146 26.92 7.75 0.13
N ALA A 147 25.71 8.32 0.14
CA ALA A 147 24.85 8.36 -1.04
C ALA A 147 25.49 9.16 -2.18
N ASP A 148 25.32 8.69 -3.42
CA ASP A 148 25.64 9.51 -4.59
C ASP A 148 24.74 10.75 -4.63
N LEU A 149 25.34 11.94 -4.62
CA LEU A 149 24.60 13.20 -4.51
C LEU A 149 23.66 13.43 -5.70
N SER A 150 24.08 13.07 -6.92
CA SER A 150 23.28 13.28 -8.12
C SER A 150 22.02 12.44 -8.10
N MET A 151 22.17 11.15 -7.78
CA MET A 151 21.09 10.20 -7.59
C MET A 151 20.18 10.62 -6.44
N ALA A 152 20.73 10.97 -5.29
CA ALA A 152 19.95 11.36 -4.12
C ALA A 152 19.09 12.60 -4.39
N LYS A 153 19.69 13.62 -5.01
CA LYS A 153 18.98 14.84 -5.44
C LYS A 153 17.83 14.51 -6.39
N LYS A 154 18.08 13.68 -7.42
CA LYS A 154 17.05 13.25 -8.38
C LYS A 154 15.88 12.56 -7.68
N ILE A 155 16.17 11.61 -6.80
CA ILE A 155 15.16 10.80 -6.12
C ILE A 155 14.33 11.63 -5.13
N ILE A 156 14.96 12.43 -4.28
CA ILE A 156 14.27 13.23 -3.27
C ILE A 156 13.33 14.26 -3.93
N ILE A 157 13.79 14.91 -5.00
CA ILE A 157 12.96 15.87 -5.76
C ILE A 157 11.77 15.16 -6.40
N ASP A 158 11.98 14.02 -7.06
CA ASP A 158 10.88 13.23 -7.65
C ASP A 158 9.87 12.83 -6.57
N ALA A 159 10.36 12.35 -5.43
CA ALA A 159 9.54 11.86 -4.33
C ALA A 159 8.65 12.95 -3.73
N LYS A 160 9.12 14.19 -3.59
CA LYS A 160 8.32 15.29 -3.02
C LYS A 160 7.51 16.04 -4.08
N THR A 161 8.13 16.35 -5.22
CA THR A 161 7.58 17.34 -6.18
C THR A 161 6.85 16.71 -7.37
N GLY A 162 7.02 15.40 -7.62
CA GLY A 162 6.40 14.74 -8.76
C GLY A 162 4.87 14.74 -8.71
N TYR A 163 4.30 14.49 -7.52
CA TYR A 163 2.88 14.71 -7.24
C TYR A 163 2.69 14.87 -5.72
N PRO A 164 2.77 16.10 -5.17
CA PRO A 164 2.82 16.34 -3.72
C PRO A 164 1.60 15.84 -2.95
N ALA A 165 0.42 15.82 -3.59
CA ALA A 165 -0.83 15.35 -2.99
C ALA A 165 -1.03 13.82 -3.08
N ALA A 166 -0.02 13.07 -3.54
CA ALA A 166 -0.07 11.61 -3.53
C ALA A 166 0.34 11.06 -2.16
N CYS A 167 -0.33 10.00 -1.70
CA CYS A 167 -0.05 9.33 -0.42
C CYS A 167 1.33 8.65 -0.31
N ASN A 168 2.07 8.58 -1.40
CA ASN A 168 3.44 8.06 -1.47
C ASN A 168 4.47 9.16 -1.78
N ALA A 169 4.08 10.43 -1.68
CA ALA A 169 5.01 11.55 -1.70
C ALA A 169 5.84 11.56 -0.41
N ALA A 170 7.12 11.91 -0.51
CA ALA A 170 7.95 12.02 0.69
C ALA A 170 7.46 13.19 1.57
N GLU A 171 7.29 12.94 2.86
CA GLU A 171 6.88 13.94 3.86
C GLU A 171 8.01 14.26 4.84
N THR A 172 8.89 13.30 5.10
CA THR A 172 10.09 13.48 5.94
C THR A 172 11.36 13.06 5.21
N LEU A 173 12.39 13.90 5.27
CA LEU A 173 13.76 13.60 4.88
C LEU A 173 14.62 13.46 6.13
N LEU A 174 15.05 12.23 6.41
CA LEU A 174 16.03 11.91 7.43
C LEU A 174 17.43 12.09 6.84
N VAL A 175 18.28 12.89 7.47
CA VAL A 175 19.60 13.22 6.94
C VAL A 175 20.67 12.77 7.92
N ASP A 176 21.56 11.88 7.48
CA ASP A 176 22.73 11.51 8.29
C ASP A 176 23.53 12.76 8.66
N ARG A 177 23.98 12.86 9.92
CA ARG A 177 24.72 14.03 10.41
C ARG A 177 25.92 14.40 9.53
N ASN A 178 26.60 13.42 8.94
CA ASN A 178 27.75 13.69 8.08
C ASN A 178 27.36 14.16 6.67
N ALA A 179 26.09 14.03 6.28
CA ALA A 179 25.55 14.53 5.02
C ALA A 179 25.14 16.02 5.09
N LEU A 180 25.03 16.60 6.29
CA LEU A 180 24.51 17.96 6.52
C LEU A 180 25.28 19.06 5.78
N SER A 181 26.62 19.00 5.78
CA SER A 181 27.46 20.06 5.18
C SER A 181 27.86 19.79 3.74
N VAL A 182 27.73 18.53 3.28
CA VAL A 182 28.24 18.08 1.98
C VAL A 182 27.11 17.86 0.97
N GLN A 183 26.04 17.16 1.35
CA GLN A 183 25.00 16.73 0.43
C GLN A 183 23.72 17.56 0.57
N LEU A 184 23.30 17.81 1.81
CA LEU A 184 22.03 18.48 2.11
C LEU A 184 21.89 19.86 1.44
N PRO A 185 22.92 20.75 1.39
CA PRO A 185 22.74 22.09 0.83
C PRO A 185 22.34 22.07 -0.64
N ALA A 186 22.97 21.21 -1.45
CA ALA A 186 22.66 21.08 -2.87
C ALA A 186 21.28 20.46 -3.13
N ILE A 187 20.81 19.58 -2.25
CA ILE A 187 19.45 18.99 -2.31
C ILE A 187 18.41 20.05 -1.90
N ALA A 188 18.66 20.76 -0.81
CA ALA A 188 17.78 21.81 -0.32
C ALA A 188 17.64 22.95 -1.33
N GLU A 189 18.73 23.43 -1.93
CA GLU A 189 18.67 24.42 -3.01
C GLU A 189 17.74 23.98 -4.15
N ALA A 190 17.84 22.73 -4.57
CA ALA A 190 17.00 22.20 -5.64
C ALA A 190 15.52 22.08 -5.22
N LEU A 191 15.23 21.68 -3.98
CA LEU A 191 13.86 21.65 -3.43
C LEU A 191 13.27 23.06 -3.31
N LEU A 192 14.04 24.02 -2.78
CA LEU A 192 13.64 25.42 -2.64
C LEU A 192 13.37 26.06 -4.00
N SER A 193 14.17 25.73 -5.02
CA SER A 193 13.93 26.19 -6.40
C SER A 193 12.61 25.71 -7.00
N LYS A 194 12.03 24.64 -6.45
CA LYS A 194 10.71 24.10 -6.79
C LYS A 194 9.60 24.63 -5.89
N GLY A 195 9.90 25.57 -5.00
CA GLY A 195 8.94 26.16 -4.07
C GLY A 195 8.66 25.31 -2.83
N VAL A 196 9.48 24.30 -2.55
CA VAL A 196 9.29 23.46 -1.36
C VAL A 196 9.68 24.23 -0.10
N SER A 197 8.76 24.33 0.86
CA SER A 197 9.03 24.81 2.22
C SER A 197 9.68 23.71 3.06
N LEU A 198 10.83 24.01 3.67
CA LEU A 198 11.60 23.03 4.44
C LEU A 198 11.43 23.28 5.95
N ARG A 199 10.81 22.33 6.66
CA ARG A 199 10.73 22.32 8.13
C ARG A 199 12.00 21.68 8.67
N CYS A 200 12.92 22.45 9.20
CA CYS A 200 14.26 21.97 9.56
C CYS A 200 14.41 21.89 11.07
N ASP A 201 14.98 20.80 11.58
CA ASP A 201 15.51 20.80 12.94
C ASP A 201 16.74 21.73 13.07
N ALA A 202 17.16 22.00 14.30
CA ALA A 202 18.20 23.01 14.58
C ALA A 202 19.51 22.77 13.81
N LEU A 203 19.96 21.51 13.72
CA LEU A 203 21.22 21.15 13.06
C LEU A 203 21.12 21.29 11.54
N SER A 204 20.04 20.81 10.94
CA SER A 204 19.83 20.93 9.50
C SER A 204 19.59 22.38 9.08
N LYS A 205 18.86 23.17 9.87
CA LYS A 205 18.67 24.60 9.64
C LYS A 205 19.98 25.37 9.68
N GLN A 206 20.82 25.13 10.70
CA GLN A 206 22.12 25.77 10.81
C GLN A 206 23.00 25.45 9.58
N ALA A 207 23.13 24.17 9.23
CA ALA A 207 23.94 23.74 8.08
C ALA A 207 23.49 24.38 6.75
N LEU A 208 22.19 24.57 6.59
CA LEU A 208 21.61 25.23 5.42
C LEU A 208 21.86 26.74 5.40
N GLN A 209 21.69 27.42 6.55
CA GLN A 209 21.91 28.86 6.66
C GLN A 209 23.36 29.28 6.37
N GLU A 210 24.33 28.41 6.65
CA GLU A 210 25.76 28.65 6.35
C GLU A 210 26.08 28.60 4.84
N LYS A 211 25.21 28.01 4.02
CA LYS A 211 25.45 27.74 2.59
C LYS A 211 24.47 28.44 1.65
N LEU A 212 23.23 28.65 2.08
CA LEU A 212 22.18 29.23 1.27
C LEU A 212 22.18 30.76 1.36
N THR A 213 21.76 31.41 0.27
CA THR A 213 21.54 32.86 0.26
C THR A 213 20.34 33.27 1.13
N ALA A 214 20.25 34.55 1.49
CA ALA A 214 19.10 35.07 2.24
C ALA A 214 17.76 34.83 1.52
N ALA A 215 17.74 34.94 0.19
CA ALA A 215 16.55 34.68 -0.62
C ALA A 215 16.12 33.19 -0.56
N GLN A 216 17.08 32.26 -0.66
CA GLN A 216 16.81 30.82 -0.53
C GLN A 216 16.38 30.44 0.88
N SER A 217 16.89 31.16 1.90
CA SER A 217 16.57 30.89 3.30
C SER A 217 15.14 31.30 3.70
N ALA A 218 14.41 32.03 2.86
CA ALA A 218 13.07 32.54 3.15
C ALA A 218 12.01 31.44 3.36
N LEU A 219 12.24 30.25 2.80
CA LEU A 219 11.35 29.08 2.92
C LEU A 219 11.86 28.05 3.95
N LEU A 220 12.91 28.38 4.71
CA LEU A 220 13.35 27.57 5.85
C LEU A 220 12.54 27.94 7.10
N GLN A 221 11.90 26.95 7.70
CA GLN A 221 11.12 27.11 8.91
C GLN A 221 11.60 26.12 9.97
N ASP A 222 11.37 26.41 11.25
CA ASP A 222 11.68 25.45 12.31
C ASP A 222 10.72 24.26 12.23
N ALA A 223 11.26 23.05 12.36
CA ALA A 223 10.46 21.84 12.56
C ALA A 223 10.01 21.72 14.02
N THR A 224 8.82 21.18 14.20
CA THR A 224 8.22 20.76 15.46
C THR A 224 8.07 19.23 15.47
N GLU A 225 7.89 18.63 16.65
CA GLU A 225 7.68 17.16 16.74
C GLU A 225 6.41 16.69 16.01
N THR A 226 5.41 17.57 15.86
CA THR A 226 4.19 17.29 15.11
C THR A 226 4.46 17.15 13.62
N ASP A 227 5.46 17.86 13.07
CA ASP A 227 5.77 17.83 11.63
C ASP A 227 6.18 16.42 11.17
N TYR A 228 6.86 15.64 12.02
CA TYR A 228 7.25 14.27 11.69
C TYR A 228 6.07 13.28 11.67
N ASN A 229 4.91 13.68 12.22
CA ASN A 229 3.68 12.90 12.23
C ASN A 229 2.61 13.51 11.31
N THR A 230 2.98 14.47 10.45
CA THR A 230 2.05 15.20 9.59
C THR A 230 2.24 14.77 8.13
N GLU A 231 1.15 14.37 7.48
CA GLU A 231 1.09 14.25 6.02
C GLU A 231 0.71 15.61 5.45
N PHE A 232 1.65 16.31 4.80
CA PHE A 232 1.42 17.68 4.34
C PHE A 232 0.59 17.74 3.07
N LEU A 233 0.73 16.75 2.17
CA LEU A 233 0.06 16.71 0.85
C LEU A 233 0.32 17.96 -0.03
N ASP A 234 1.42 18.66 0.24
CA ASP A 234 1.80 19.92 -0.41
C ASP A 234 3.32 19.98 -0.59
N LEU A 235 3.82 21.08 -1.17
CA LEU A 235 5.23 21.43 -1.26
C LEU A 235 5.81 21.83 0.10
N THR A 236 5.63 20.97 1.11
CA THR A 236 6.28 21.05 2.42
C THR A 236 6.99 19.72 2.70
N LEU A 237 8.20 19.79 3.25
CA LEU A 237 9.02 18.63 3.62
C LEU A 237 9.67 18.87 4.97
N ALA A 238 9.51 17.93 5.90
CA ALA A 238 10.22 17.94 7.17
C ALA A 238 11.63 17.35 7.02
N ILE A 239 12.61 17.95 7.69
CA ILE A 239 14.02 17.54 7.69
C ILE A 239 14.44 17.27 9.12
N LYS A 240 14.79 16.01 9.39
CA LYS A 240 15.34 15.57 10.67
C LYS A 240 16.78 15.13 10.50
N THR A 241 17.66 15.64 11.35
CA THR A 241 19.03 15.16 11.44
C THR A 241 19.06 13.85 12.22
N VAL A 242 19.71 12.83 11.64
CA VAL A 242 19.97 11.53 12.25
C VAL A 242 21.39 11.53 12.79
N THR A 243 21.52 11.39 14.11
CA THR A 243 22.81 11.30 14.80
C THR A 243 22.91 9.92 15.45
N PRO A 244 23.99 9.17 15.25
CA PRO A 244 24.19 7.87 15.91
C PRO A 244 24.32 8.07 17.43
N SER A 245 23.93 7.06 18.19
CA SER A 245 24.17 7.02 19.64
C SER A 245 25.35 6.11 19.96
N SER A 246 25.71 5.97 21.23
CA SER A 246 26.75 5.02 21.65
C SER A 246 26.36 3.55 21.41
N THR A 247 25.08 3.27 21.23
CA THR A 247 24.53 1.90 21.11
C THR A 247 23.91 1.62 19.75
N GLU A 248 23.66 2.64 18.93
CA GLU A 248 22.94 2.52 17.66
C GLU A 248 23.70 3.21 16.53
N THR A 249 23.75 2.55 15.36
CA THR A 249 24.27 3.19 14.14
C THR A 249 23.28 4.23 13.62
N SER A 250 23.71 5.16 12.76
CA SER A 250 22.79 6.12 12.15
C SER A 250 21.62 5.43 11.43
N VAL A 251 21.89 4.30 10.80
CA VAL A 251 20.86 3.51 10.11
C VAL A 251 19.82 2.98 11.09
N ASP A 252 20.25 2.51 12.27
CA ASP A 252 19.34 2.03 13.31
C ASP A 252 18.44 3.15 13.83
N THR A 253 19.02 4.32 14.09
CA THR A 253 18.25 5.49 14.51
C THR A 253 17.26 5.94 13.44
N ALA A 254 17.63 5.88 12.16
CA ALA A 254 16.71 6.16 11.05
C ALA A 254 15.57 5.13 10.98
N ILE A 255 15.88 3.84 11.10
CA ILE A 255 14.88 2.75 11.16
C ILE A 255 13.92 2.99 12.32
N ALA A 256 14.42 3.32 13.51
CA ALA A 256 13.61 3.57 14.70
C ALA A 256 12.67 4.76 14.50
N HIS A 257 13.17 5.87 13.93
CA HIS A 257 12.35 7.03 13.62
C HIS A 257 11.24 6.69 12.62
N ILE A 258 11.57 6.04 11.50
CA ILE A 258 10.57 5.62 10.51
C ILE A 258 9.55 4.68 11.16
N ASN A 259 10.00 3.74 11.98
CA ASN A 259 9.10 2.81 12.65
C ASN A 259 8.19 3.49 13.69
N ALA A 260 8.57 4.64 14.23
CA ALA A 260 7.76 5.43 15.15
C ALA A 260 6.77 6.37 14.43
N HIS A 261 7.15 6.93 13.28
CA HIS A 261 6.45 8.06 12.66
C HIS A 261 5.80 7.77 11.30
N SER A 262 6.33 6.82 10.52
CA SER A 262 5.77 6.46 9.21
C SER A 262 4.36 5.88 9.35
N SER A 263 3.50 6.17 8.38
CA SER A 263 2.18 5.53 8.26
C SER A 263 2.26 4.08 7.75
N LYS A 264 3.49 3.54 7.67
CA LYS A 264 3.83 2.20 7.15
C LYS A 264 3.53 2.06 5.67
N HIS A 265 3.52 3.18 4.93
CA HIS A 265 3.22 3.22 3.51
C HIS A 265 4.46 2.89 2.67
N THR A 266 5.35 3.86 2.47
CA THR A 266 6.55 3.66 1.65
C THR A 266 7.70 4.47 2.18
N ASP A 267 8.82 3.82 2.45
CA ASP A 267 10.01 4.47 2.98
C ASP A 267 11.25 4.03 2.20
N ALA A 268 12.24 4.91 2.08
CA ALA A 268 13.41 4.64 1.25
C ALA A 268 14.73 5.00 1.95
N ILE A 269 15.80 4.29 1.61
CA ILE A 269 17.18 4.65 1.94
C ILE A 269 17.95 4.98 0.67
N LEU A 270 18.80 6.01 0.77
CA LEU A 270 19.76 6.41 -0.25
C LEU A 270 21.17 6.17 0.29
N THR A 271 21.88 5.20 -0.28
CA THR A 271 23.21 4.77 0.18
C THR A 271 23.96 4.01 -0.93
N SER A 272 25.29 4.10 -0.95
CA SER A 272 26.13 3.26 -1.82
C SER A 272 26.43 1.88 -1.21
N SER A 273 26.35 1.79 0.12
CA SER A 273 26.62 0.57 0.89
C SER A 273 25.46 -0.42 0.82
N LYS A 274 25.71 -1.57 0.18
CA LYS A 274 24.75 -2.69 0.19
C LYS A 274 24.43 -3.16 1.61
N THR A 275 25.43 -3.28 2.48
CA THR A 275 25.22 -3.73 3.87
C THR A 275 24.28 -2.81 4.63
N THR A 276 24.43 -1.49 4.45
CA THR A 276 23.57 -0.47 5.04
C THR A 276 22.14 -0.56 4.48
N ALA A 277 22.02 -0.71 3.15
CA ALA A 277 20.74 -0.87 2.49
C ALA A 277 19.97 -2.11 2.98
N GLU A 278 20.60 -3.29 3.01
CA GLU A 278 19.96 -4.53 3.45
C GLU A 278 19.51 -4.46 4.92
N ARG A 279 20.30 -3.79 5.78
CA ARG A 279 19.90 -3.55 7.18
C ARG A 279 18.64 -2.69 7.26
N PHE A 280 18.55 -1.64 6.45
CA PHE A 280 17.37 -0.78 6.38
C PHE A 280 16.15 -1.51 5.82
N LEU A 281 16.31 -2.24 4.70
CA LEU A 281 15.25 -3.04 4.08
C LEU A 281 14.66 -4.07 5.05
N ALA A 282 15.50 -4.69 5.89
CA ALA A 282 15.05 -5.65 6.88
C ALA A 282 14.44 -5.01 8.15
N GLY A 283 14.87 -3.79 8.50
CA GLY A 283 14.48 -3.15 9.76
C GLY A 283 13.22 -2.28 9.68
N VAL A 284 12.89 -1.71 8.52
CA VAL A 284 11.71 -0.86 8.35
C VAL A 284 10.46 -1.72 8.11
N ASP A 285 9.42 -1.50 8.91
CA ASP A 285 8.16 -2.25 8.83
C ASP A 285 7.09 -1.48 8.03
N SER A 286 7.38 -1.17 6.78
CA SER A 286 6.46 -0.49 5.85
C SER A 286 6.00 -1.40 4.72
N ALA A 287 4.93 -1.03 4.03
CA ALA A 287 4.41 -1.80 2.91
C ALA A 287 5.36 -1.80 1.70
N GLY A 288 6.05 -0.68 1.46
CA GLY A 288 7.19 -0.60 0.55
C GLY A 288 8.43 -0.10 1.29
N VAL A 289 9.56 -0.80 1.12
CA VAL A 289 10.86 -0.36 1.62
C VAL A 289 11.86 -0.39 0.48
N TYR A 290 12.43 0.77 0.13
CA TYR A 290 13.21 0.93 -1.10
C TYR A 290 14.66 1.29 -0.83
N TRP A 291 15.55 0.84 -1.71
CA TRP A 291 16.94 1.25 -1.77
C TRP A 291 17.20 1.99 -3.07
N ASN A 292 17.70 3.23 -2.99
CA ASN A 292 18.05 4.06 -4.13
C ASN A 292 16.92 4.21 -5.16
N ALA A 293 15.67 4.30 -4.68
CA ALA A 293 14.50 4.46 -5.52
C ALA A 293 13.48 5.41 -4.87
N SER A 294 12.71 6.10 -5.71
CA SER A 294 11.69 7.06 -5.25
C SER A 294 10.51 6.35 -4.60
N THR A 295 10.00 6.89 -3.49
CA THR A 295 8.78 6.41 -2.83
C THR A 295 7.57 6.46 -3.77
N ARG A 296 7.59 7.32 -4.80
CA ARG A 296 6.54 7.40 -5.80
C ARG A 296 6.39 6.12 -6.60
N LEU A 297 7.38 5.23 -6.63
CA LEU A 297 7.28 3.94 -7.31
C LEU A 297 6.25 2.99 -6.68
N ALA A 298 5.76 3.27 -5.46
CA ALA A 298 4.69 2.51 -4.80
C ALA A 298 3.35 2.71 -5.52
N ASP A 299 3.14 1.98 -6.61
CA ASP A 299 1.97 2.06 -7.48
C ASP A 299 1.86 0.76 -8.29
N GLY A 300 0.65 0.22 -8.40
CA GLY A 300 0.39 -1.08 -9.03
C GLY A 300 0.77 -1.13 -10.51
N MET A 301 0.64 -0.03 -11.26
CA MET A 301 1.11 0.02 -12.65
C MET A 301 2.62 -0.08 -12.71
N ARG A 302 3.31 0.68 -11.85
CA ARG A 302 4.79 0.70 -11.78
C ARG A 302 5.36 -0.63 -11.30
N TYR A 303 4.61 -1.37 -10.48
CA TYR A 303 4.94 -2.73 -10.05
C TYR A 303 4.65 -3.81 -11.11
N GLY A 304 3.98 -3.45 -12.22
CA GLY A 304 3.63 -4.39 -13.28
C GLY A 304 2.35 -5.17 -13.04
N PHE A 305 1.47 -4.74 -12.13
CA PHE A 305 0.17 -5.39 -11.88
C PHE A 305 -0.88 -5.02 -12.93
N GLY A 306 -0.59 -4.03 -13.78
CA GLY A 306 -1.47 -3.56 -14.85
C GLY A 306 -2.63 -2.69 -14.39
N THR A 307 -3.06 -2.76 -13.13
CA THR A 307 -3.85 -1.74 -12.41
C THR A 307 -3.92 -2.12 -10.92
N GLU A 308 -4.52 -1.27 -10.09
CA GLU A 308 -4.71 -1.52 -8.65
C GLU A 308 -6.09 -1.07 -8.16
N VAL A 309 -6.62 -1.75 -7.13
CA VAL A 309 -7.77 -1.25 -6.38
C VAL A 309 -7.40 -0.22 -5.33
N GLY A 310 -6.11 -0.03 -5.06
CA GLY A 310 -5.55 0.92 -4.10
C GLY A 310 -4.29 0.37 -3.45
N ILE A 311 -3.80 1.07 -2.42
CA ILE A 311 -2.65 0.66 -1.62
C ILE A 311 -3.13 0.31 -0.21
N SER A 312 -2.57 -0.76 0.37
CA SER A 312 -2.90 -1.22 1.72
C SER A 312 -1.68 -1.10 2.63
N THR A 313 -1.85 -0.47 3.79
CA THR A 313 -0.84 -0.50 4.87
C THR A 313 -1.14 -1.57 5.93
N ASN A 314 -2.20 -2.37 5.73
CA ASN A 314 -2.54 -3.46 6.64
C ASN A 314 -1.45 -4.55 6.63
N LYS A 315 -1.25 -5.20 7.78
CA LYS A 315 -0.32 -6.35 7.88
C LYS A 315 -0.95 -7.69 7.47
N ILE A 316 -2.28 -7.76 7.40
CA ILE A 316 -3.05 -8.97 7.12
C ILE A 316 -3.63 -8.89 5.71
N HIS A 317 -3.71 -10.04 5.04
CA HIS A 317 -4.26 -10.25 3.69
C HIS A 317 -3.40 -9.68 2.55
N SER A 318 -3.40 -8.36 2.36
CA SER A 318 -2.68 -7.70 1.28
C SER A 318 -2.03 -6.40 1.77
N ARG A 319 -0.79 -6.16 1.36
CA ARG A 319 0.06 -5.04 1.80
C ARG A 319 0.83 -4.47 0.62
N GLY A 320 0.84 -3.14 0.49
CA GLY A 320 1.35 -2.42 -0.67
C GLY A 320 0.27 -2.21 -1.73
N PRO A 321 0.64 -1.88 -2.99
CA PRO A 321 -0.28 -1.85 -4.12
C PRO A 321 -1.08 -3.16 -4.23
N VAL A 322 -2.39 -3.05 -4.38
CA VAL A 322 -3.30 -4.21 -4.37
C VAL A 322 -3.83 -4.44 -5.78
N GLY A 323 -3.25 -5.42 -6.46
CA GLY A 323 -3.70 -5.91 -7.76
C GLY A 323 -4.72 -7.06 -7.65
N LEU A 324 -4.76 -7.92 -8.67
CA LEU A 324 -5.71 -9.03 -8.77
C LEU A 324 -5.60 -10.03 -7.60
N GLU A 325 -4.38 -10.40 -7.22
CA GLU A 325 -4.14 -11.41 -6.18
C GLU A 325 -4.68 -10.96 -4.82
N GLY A 326 -4.58 -9.66 -4.52
CA GLY A 326 -5.12 -9.08 -3.30
C GLY A 326 -6.65 -9.02 -3.25
N LEU A 327 -7.36 -9.40 -4.31
CA LEU A 327 -8.81 -9.59 -4.35
C LEU A 327 -9.22 -11.07 -4.28
N THR A 328 -8.28 -11.96 -3.95
CA THR A 328 -8.53 -13.39 -3.85
C THR A 328 -8.07 -13.93 -2.50
N ILE A 329 -8.72 -14.98 -2.04
CA ILE A 329 -8.34 -15.78 -0.87
C ILE A 329 -8.15 -17.24 -1.32
N TYR A 330 -8.18 -18.17 -0.37
CA TYR A 330 -8.13 -19.59 -0.69
C TYR A 330 -9.15 -20.39 0.13
N LYS A 331 -9.48 -21.57 -0.38
CA LYS A 331 -10.22 -22.61 0.35
C LYS A 331 -9.50 -23.95 0.22
N TYR A 332 -9.74 -24.82 1.19
CA TYR A 332 -9.25 -26.20 1.16
C TYR A 332 -10.34 -27.12 0.62
N LEU A 333 -9.96 -28.01 -0.30
CA LEU A 333 -10.76 -29.13 -0.75
C LEU A 333 -10.09 -30.41 -0.29
N ILE A 334 -10.83 -31.25 0.42
CA ILE A 334 -10.39 -32.60 0.74
C ILE A 334 -11.27 -33.59 -0.03
N ARG A 335 -10.64 -34.50 -0.78
CA ARG A 335 -11.32 -35.58 -1.49
C ARG A 335 -10.87 -36.88 -0.85
N GLY A 336 -11.82 -37.59 -0.26
CA GLY A 336 -11.62 -38.86 0.42
C GLY A 336 -12.52 -39.94 -0.15
N ASN A 337 -12.32 -41.14 0.38
CA ASN A 337 -13.07 -42.36 0.12
C ASN A 337 -13.53 -43.02 1.45
N GLY A 338 -14.01 -42.20 2.40
CA GLY A 338 -14.56 -42.68 3.68
C GLY A 338 -13.61 -42.65 4.87
N GLN A 339 -12.45 -41.97 4.78
CA GLN A 339 -11.53 -41.80 5.90
C GLN A 339 -12.17 -40.98 7.03
N ALA A 340 -12.19 -41.52 8.25
CA ALA A 340 -12.70 -40.83 9.43
C ALA A 340 -11.54 -40.30 10.27
N ALA A 341 -11.71 -39.09 10.85
CA ALA A 341 -10.67 -38.49 11.71
C ALA A 341 -10.29 -39.39 12.90
N GLY A 342 -11.25 -40.17 13.42
CA GLY A 342 -11.04 -41.12 14.51
C GLY A 342 -10.20 -42.35 14.14
N ASP A 343 -9.93 -42.60 12.86
CA ASP A 343 -9.04 -43.68 12.42
C ASP A 343 -7.56 -43.35 12.69
N TYR A 344 -7.23 -42.08 12.93
CA TYR A 344 -5.86 -41.58 13.01
C TYR A 344 -5.50 -41.27 14.47
N PHE A 345 -4.92 -42.26 15.15
CA PHE A 345 -4.47 -42.15 16.53
C PHE A 345 -3.21 -42.99 16.78
N GLU A 346 -2.50 -42.68 17.85
CA GLU A 346 -1.35 -43.46 18.28
C GLU A 346 -1.80 -44.73 18.99
N GLY A 347 -1.40 -45.91 18.48
CA GLY A 347 -1.69 -47.19 19.12
C GLY A 347 -2.06 -48.29 18.14
N GLU A 348 -2.39 -49.47 18.69
CA GLU A 348 -2.83 -50.61 17.90
C GLU A 348 -4.15 -50.30 17.18
N GLY A 349 -4.18 -50.55 15.86
CA GLY A 349 -5.33 -50.27 15.00
C GLY A 349 -5.43 -48.83 14.46
N GLY A 350 -4.56 -47.91 14.91
CA GLY A 350 -4.51 -46.54 14.42
C GLY A 350 -3.78 -46.41 13.07
N LYS A 351 -4.31 -45.58 12.17
CA LYS A 351 -3.70 -45.22 10.89
C LYS A 351 -2.72 -44.06 11.06
N SER A 352 -1.68 -44.04 10.22
CA SER A 352 -0.71 -42.96 10.14
C SER A 352 -0.92 -42.10 8.89
N TRP A 353 -0.70 -40.80 9.01
CA TRP A 353 -0.76 -39.87 7.89
C TRP A 353 0.45 -40.03 6.96
N LYS A 354 0.24 -39.79 5.65
CA LYS A 354 1.30 -39.81 4.62
C LYS A 354 1.97 -38.46 4.44
N HIS A 355 1.20 -37.37 4.50
CA HIS A 355 1.66 -35.97 4.29
C HIS A 355 2.60 -35.78 3.09
N ARG A 356 2.38 -36.52 1.99
CA ARG A 356 3.26 -36.48 0.83
C ARG A 356 2.82 -35.39 -0.12
N GLN A 357 3.69 -34.41 -0.37
CA GLN A 357 3.42 -33.37 -1.36
C GLN A 357 3.30 -33.98 -2.76
N LEU A 358 2.26 -33.57 -3.49
CA LEU A 358 2.00 -33.97 -4.87
C LEU A 358 2.31 -32.80 -5.81
N SER A 359 2.53 -33.10 -7.09
CA SER A 359 2.64 -32.08 -8.13
C SER A 359 1.32 -31.33 -8.28
N ILE A 360 1.42 -30.00 -8.47
CA ILE A 360 0.33 -29.07 -8.72
C ILE A 360 0.03 -28.99 -10.21
#